data_AF-A0A0F9E2X7-F1
#
_entry.id   AF-A0A0F9E2X7-F1
#
_cell.length_a   1.000
_cell.length_b   1.000
_cell.length_c   1.000
_cell.angle_alpha   90.00
_cell.angle_beta   90.00
_cell.angle_gamma   90.00
#
_symmetry.space_group_name_H-M   'P 1'
#
loop_
_entity.id
_entity.type
_entity.pdbx_description
1 polymer ?
#
loop_
_entity_poly.entity_id
_entity_poly.type
_entity_poly.pdbx_seq_one_letter_code
_entity_poly.pdbx_strand_id
1 'polypeptide(L)' 'LDAKLRVEMRAELKRLHHRLKTTTIYVTHDQEEAMTLADRIVVMNRGAKLAEGSVEEIENDAAVKTAYLGH' A
#
# COMPACT_ATOMS: atom_id res chain seq x y z
N LEU A 1 5.87 10.39 17.37
CA LEU A 1 5.78 11.21 16.14
C LEU A 1 4.37 11.75 16.06
N ASP A 2 4.25 13.07 16.20
CA ASP A 2 2.98 13.81 16.17
C ASP A 2 2.18 13.45 14.90
N ALA A 3 0.89 13.16 15.07
CA ALA A 3 0.04 12.58 14.01
C ALA A 3 -0.05 13.51 12.78
N LYS A 4 -0.05 14.83 13.02
CA LYS A 4 -0.08 15.85 11.97
C LYS A 4 1.17 15.83 11.10
N LEU A 5 2.34 15.76 11.72
CA LEU A 5 3.63 15.72 11.01
C LEU A 5 3.74 14.47 10.13
N ARG A 6 3.16 13.34 10.57
CA ARG A 6 3.13 12.10 9.77
C ARG A 6 2.31 12.26 8.49
N VAL A 7 1.15 12.91 8.58
CA VAL A 7 0.28 13.18 7.42
C VAL A 7 0.97 14.13 6.43
N GLU A 8 1.62 15.19 6.94
CA GLU A 8 2.36 16.14 6.10
C GLU A 8 3.50 15.46 5.34
N MET A 9 4.32 14.65 6.03
CA MET A 9 5.41 13.90 5.41
C MET A 9 4.93 12.91 4.35
N ARG A 10 3.80 12.22 4.59
CA ARG A 10 3.19 11.30 3.62
C ARG A 10 2.74 12.03 2.35
N ALA A 11 2.11 13.20 2.49
CA ALA A 11 1.73 14.03 1.35
C ALA A 11 2.95 14.51 0.54
N GLU A 12 4.03 14.86 1.23
CA GLU A 12 5.28 15.29 0.59
C GLU A 12 5.95 14.16 -0.20
N LEU A 13 5.98 12.95 0.36
CA LEU A 13 6.47 11.74 -0.32
C LEU A 13 5.63 11.42 -1.56
N LYS A 14 4.29 11.54 -1.48
CA LYS A 14 3.40 11.34 -2.63
C LYS A 14 3.69 12.33 -3.75
N ARG A 15 3.87 13.62 -3.42
CA ARG A 15 4.26 14.66 -4.38
C ARG A 15 5.62 14.38 -5.02
N LEU A 16 6.60 13.98 -4.21
CA LEU A 16 7.95 13.69 -4.68
C LEU A 16 7.96 12.48 -5.63
N HIS A 17 7.27 11.41 -5.25
CA HIS A 17 7.13 10.21 -6.07
C HIS A 17 6.50 10.52 -7.43
N HIS A 18 5.39 11.27 -7.44
CA HIS A 18 4.71 11.67 -8.68
C HIS A 18 5.62 12.54 -9.58
N ARG A 19 6.46 13.38 -8.98
CA ARG A 19 7.39 14.25 -9.70
C ARG A 19 8.61 13.51 -10.27
N LEU A 20 9.19 12.59 -9.50
CA LEU A 20 10.45 11.93 -9.87
C LEU A 20 10.26 10.78 -10.86
N LYS A 21 9.06 10.18 -10.93
CA LYS A 21 8.76 9.02 -11.81
C LYS A 21 9.76 7.85 -11.67
N THR A 22 10.45 7.77 -10.55
CA THR A 22 11.41 6.71 -10.26
C THR A 22 10.67 5.49 -9.73
N THR A 23 11.10 4.30 -10.13
CA THR A 23 10.61 3.05 -9.54
C THR A 23 10.79 3.10 -8.02
N THR A 24 9.68 2.99 -7.30
CA THR A 24 9.64 3.12 -5.84
C THR A 24 8.92 1.92 -5.26
N ILE A 25 9.46 1.34 -4.20
CA ILE A 25 8.79 0.30 -3.42
C ILE A 25 8.38 0.92 -2.09
N TYR A 26 7.09 0.90 -1.78
CA TYR A 26 6.54 1.33 -0.50
C TYR A 26 6.05 0.11 0.29
N VAL A 27 6.45 0.01 1.55
CA VAL A 27 6.03 -1.07 2.46
C VAL A 27 5.31 -0.42 3.63
N THR A 28 4.05 -0.82 3.82
CA THR A 28 3.21 -0.30 4.90
C THR A 28 2.31 -1.41 5.43
N HIS A 29 1.89 -1.26 6.68
CA HIS A 29 0.83 -2.06 7.29
C HIS A 29 -0.54 -1.38 7.19
N ASP A 30 -0.59 -0.16 6.62
CA ASP A 30 -1.79 0.63 6.43
C ASP A 30 -2.36 0.39 5.03
N GLN A 31 -3.57 -0.17 4.98
CA GLN A 31 -4.21 -0.57 3.72
C GLN A 31 -4.59 0.64 2.87
N GLU A 32 -5.10 1.70 3.49
CA GLU A 32 -5.55 2.90 2.76
C GLU A 32 -4.38 3.54 2.02
N GLU A 33 -3.20 3.57 2.65
CA GLU A 33 -1.97 4.03 2.01
C GLU A 33 -1.57 3.17 0.81
N ALA A 34 -1.57 1.84 0.98
CA ALA A 34 -1.18 0.93 -0.09
C ALA A 34 -2.09 1.07 -1.31
N MET A 35 -3.41 1.14 -1.09
CA MET A 35 -4.40 1.27 -2.17
C MET A 35 -4.35 2.64 -2.86
N THR A 36 -3.97 3.70 -2.15
CA THR A 36 -4.03 5.09 -2.64
C THR A 36 -2.74 5.57 -3.31
N LEU A 37 -1.62 4.86 -3.10
CA LEU A 37 -0.30 5.24 -3.59
C LEU A 37 0.28 4.30 -4.64
N ALA A 38 -0.09 3.02 -4.62
CA ALA A 38 0.56 2.01 -5.44
C ALA A 38 -0.15 1.82 -6.79
N ASP A 39 0.64 1.69 -7.86
CA ASP A 39 0.15 1.20 -9.15
C ASP A 39 -0.06 -0.33 -9.12
N ARG A 40 0.75 -1.04 -8.32
CA ARG A 40 0.73 -2.49 -8.13
C ARG A 40 1.03 -2.84 -6.69
N ILE A 41 0.29 -3.80 -6.14
CA ILE A 41 0.38 -4.20 -4.74
C ILE A 41 0.84 -5.66 -4.66
N VAL A 42 1.73 -5.93 -3.71
CA VAL A 42 2.11 -7.29 -3.30
C VAL A 42 1.71 -7.46 -1.85
N VAL A 43 0.87 -8.44 -1.58
CA VAL A 43 0.43 -8.81 -0.24
C VAL A 43 1.31 -9.94 0.28
N MET A 44 1.89 -9.74 1.46
CA MET A 44 2.77 -10.72 2.12
C MET A 44 2.08 -11.28 3.35
N ASN A 45 1.91 -12.60 3.45
CA ASN A 45 1.34 -13.29 4.62
C ASN A 45 2.33 -14.31 5.20
N ARG A 46 2.62 -14.21 6.50
CA ARG A 46 3.55 -15.12 7.22
C ARG A 46 4.90 -15.33 6.51
N GLY A 47 5.46 -14.26 5.93
CA GLY A 47 6.75 -14.31 5.24
C GLY A 47 6.70 -14.85 3.81
N ALA A 48 5.51 -15.19 3.28
CA ALA A 48 5.32 -15.62 1.90
C ALA A 48 4.47 -14.62 1.12
N LYS A 49 4.64 -14.55 -0.20
CA LYS A 49 3.74 -13.81 -1.09
C LYS A 49 2.37 -14.49 -1.09
N LEU A 50 1.33 -13.74 -0.75
CA LEU A 50 -0.06 -14.18 -0.79
C LEU A 50 -0.68 -13.86 -2.15
N ALA A 51 -0.61 -12.59 -2.56
CA ALA A 51 -1.23 -12.08 -3.77
C ALA A 51 -0.40 -10.94 -4.37
N GLU A 52 -0.58 -10.71 -5.66
CA GLU A 52 0.06 -9.61 -6.39
C GLU A 52 -0.83 -9.18 -7.55
N GLY A 53 -1.04 -7.88 -7.70
CA GLY A 53 -1.93 -7.36 -8.74
C GLY A 53 -2.10 -5.85 -8.67
N SER A 54 -2.96 -5.33 -9.53
CA SER A 54 -3.52 -3.99 -9.43
C SER A 54 -4.31 -3.81 -8.12
N VAL A 55 -4.59 -2.55 -7.79
CA VAL A 55 -5.40 -2.18 -6.62
C VAL A 55 -6.75 -2.90 -6.64
N GLU A 56 -7.44 -2.89 -7.78
CA GLU A 56 -8.77 -3.49 -7.95
C GLU A 56 -8.76 -5.02 -7.79
N GLU A 57 -7.73 -5.70 -8.30
CA GLU A 57 -7.58 -7.15 -8.14
C GLU A 57 -7.37 -7.53 -6.67
N ILE A 58 -6.51 -6.78 -5.97
CA ILE A 58 -6.19 -7.04 -4.56
C ILE A 58 -7.37 -6.71 -3.63
N GLU A 59 -8.11 -5.63 -3.92
CA GLU A 59 -9.32 -5.28 -3.19
C GLU A 59 -10.40 -6.35 -3.31
N ASN A 60 -10.45 -7.08 -4.42
CA ASN A 60 -11.45 -8.14 -4.66
C ASN A 60 -10.96 -9.56 -4.31
N ASP A 61 -9.69 -9.73 -3.95
CA ASP A 61 -9.12 -11.03 -3.60
C ASP A 61 -9.65 -11.54 -2.26
N ALA A 62 -10.30 -12.72 -2.28
CA ALA A 62 -10.89 -13.33 -1.09
C ALA A 62 -9.84 -13.75 -0.04
N ALA A 63 -8.67 -14.22 -0.46
CA ALA A 63 -7.61 -14.61 0.46
C ALA A 63 -6.98 -13.40 1.14
N VAL A 64 -6.84 -12.29 0.41
CA VAL A 64 -6.42 -11.00 0.98
C VAL A 64 -7.47 -10.49 1.98
N LYS A 65 -8.76 -10.57 1.64
CA LYS A 65 -9.85 -10.18 2.55
C LYS A 65 -9.81 -10.94 3.87
N THR A 66 -9.67 -12.26 3.83
CA THR A 66 -9.59 -13.08 5.04
C THR A 66 -8.31 -12.82 5.84
N ALA A 67 -7.17 -12.62 5.17
CA ALA A 67 -5.89 -12.46 5.85
C ALA A 67 -5.67 -11.05 6.43
N TYR A 68 -6.24 -10.01 5.83
CA TYR A 68 -5.96 -8.60 6.15
C TYR A 68 -7.20 -7.73 6.39
N LEU A 69 -8.35 -8.03 5.80
CA LEU A 69 -9.57 -7.20 5.91
C LEU A 69 -10.57 -7.73 6.97
N GLY A 70 -10.35 -8.93 7.51
CA GLY A 70 -11.00 -9.41 8.73
C GLY A 70 -12.52 -9.63 8.64
N HIS A 71 -13.04 -9.94 7.46
CA HIS A 71 -14.44 -10.37 7.29
C HIS A 71 -14.64 -11.85 7.64
#